data_AF-A0A2D4RW11-F1
#
_entry.id   AF-A0A2D4RW11-F1
#
_cell.length_a   1.000
_cell.length_b   1.000
_cell.length_c   1.000
_cell.angle_alpha   90.00
_cell.angle_beta   90.00
_cell.angle_gamma   90.00
#
_symmetry.space_group_name_H-M   'P 1'
#
loop_
_entity.id
_entity.type
_entity.pdbx_description
1 polymer ?
#
loop_
_entity_poly.entity_id
_entity_poly.type
_entity_poly.pdbx_seq_one_letter_code
_entity_poly.pdbx_strand_id
1 'polypeptide(L)'
;MKEIRWNRALLTEFLRSHAHQQICIMDQRSRAFLVGIIPAVFEMDLCSSSLAEASLDVENMGCDVSLTMHEQFLGIHLLFFRQNTEEQILSFPWEIPYSLLQLDLVPKTMDA
;
A
#
# COMPACT_ATOMS: atom_id res chain seq x y z
N MET A 1 19.10 -10.79 10.46
CA MET A 1 18.46 -9.58 9.89
C MET A 1 17.76 -8.87 11.03
N LYS A 2 17.93 -7.54 11.19
CA LYS A 2 17.13 -6.78 12.16
C LYS A 2 15.71 -6.73 11.63
N GLU A 3 14.76 -7.22 12.41
CA GLU A 3 13.34 -7.10 12.13
C GLU A 3 12.97 -5.61 12.20
N ILE A 4 12.55 -5.04 11.06
CA ILE A 4 12.09 -3.66 11.02
C ILE A 4 10.74 -3.62 11.72
N ARG A 5 10.63 -2.81 12.78
CA ARG A 5 9.34 -2.53 13.40
C ARG A 5 8.71 -1.34 12.69
N TRP A 6 7.76 -1.62 11.81
CA TRP A 6 7.01 -0.57 11.13
C TRP A 6 6.21 0.27 12.12
N ASN A 7 6.08 1.54 11.78
CA ASN A 7 5.10 2.47 12.34
C ASN A 7 4.69 3.43 11.23
N ARG A 8 3.71 4.30 11.50
CA ARG A 8 3.19 5.26 10.50
C ARG A 8 4.32 6.07 9.84
N ALA A 9 5.18 6.70 10.63
CA ALA A 9 6.24 7.58 10.13
C ALA A 9 7.28 6.84 9.28
N LEU A 10 7.75 5.68 9.76
CA LEU A 10 8.73 4.86 9.05
C LEU A 10 8.17 4.31 7.74
N LEU A 11 6.91 3.89 7.76
CA LEU A 11 6.23 3.39 6.56
C LEU A 11 6.05 4.51 5.54
N THR A 12 5.49 5.65 5.94
CA THR A 12 5.30 6.81 5.05
C THR A 12 6.61 7.22 4.39
N GLU A 13 7.69 7.33 5.18
CA GLU A 13 8.99 7.73 4.65
C GLU A 13 9.60 6.67 3.72
N PHE A 14 9.42 5.37 4.04
CA PHE A 14 9.85 4.29 3.16
C PHE A 14 9.13 4.35 1.81
N LEU A 15 7.80 4.46 1.79
CA LEU A 15 7.03 4.50 0.55
C LEU A 15 7.36 5.76 -0.28
N ARG A 16 7.61 6.89 0.38
CA ARG A 16 8.05 8.13 -0.29
C ARG A 16 9.44 7.99 -0.92
N SER A 17 10.41 7.45 -0.16
CA SER A 17 11.78 7.25 -0.62
C SER A 17 11.90 6.25 -1.78
N HIS A 18 10.90 5.37 -1.92
CA HIS A 18 10.85 4.34 -2.96
C HIS A 18 9.68 4.56 -3.95
N ALA A 19 9.18 5.79 -4.05
CA ALA A 19 8.20 6.13 -5.07
C ALA A 19 8.73 5.78 -6.47
N HIS A 20 7.82 5.37 -7.36
CA HIS A 20 8.10 4.87 -8.70
C HIS A 20 8.93 3.58 -8.77
N GLN A 21 9.18 2.92 -7.64
CA GLN A 21 9.75 1.58 -7.58
C GLN A 21 8.64 0.56 -7.33
N GLN A 22 8.83 -0.65 -7.85
CA GLN A 22 7.92 -1.75 -7.58
C GLN A 22 8.19 -2.30 -6.18
N ILE A 23 7.12 -2.43 -5.39
CA ILE A 23 7.15 -2.93 -4.03
C ILE A 23 6.22 -4.12 -3.89
N CYS A 24 6.55 -5.02 -2.98
CA CYS A 24 5.67 -6.08 -2.51
C CYS A 24 5.22 -5.75 -1.10
N ILE A 25 3.91 -5.63 -0.90
CA ILE A 25 3.25 -5.48 0.40
C ILE A 25 2.69 -6.82 0.81
N MET A 26 3.08 -7.36 1.97
CA MET A 26 2.66 -8.67 2.43
C MET A 26 2.12 -8.64 3.87
N ASP A 27 0.98 -9.30 4.08
CA ASP A 27 0.45 -9.62 5.41
C ASP A 27 0.93 -11.01 5.83
N GLN A 28 1.83 -11.06 6.81
CA GLN A 28 2.39 -12.31 7.29
C GLN A 28 1.35 -13.26 7.91
N ARG A 29 0.21 -12.75 8.40
CA ARG A 29 -0.86 -13.58 8.97
C ARG A 29 -1.60 -14.37 7.90
N SER A 30 -1.90 -13.74 6.77
CA SER A 30 -2.71 -14.35 5.70
C SER A 30 -1.88 -14.91 4.55
N ARG A 31 -0.61 -14.50 4.44
CA ARG A 31 0.26 -14.72 3.27
C ARG A 31 -0.29 -14.09 1.99
N ALA A 32 -1.28 -13.21 2.10
CA ALA A 32 -1.72 -12.40 0.98
C ALA A 32 -0.70 -11.28 0.74
N PHE A 33 -0.51 -10.94 -0.53
CA PHE A 33 0.43 -9.92 -0.94
C PHE A 33 -0.08 -9.14 -2.16
N LEU A 34 0.38 -7.91 -2.31
CA LEU A 34 0.17 -7.07 -3.48
C LEU A 34 1.53 -6.62 -4.00
N VAL A 35 1.71 -6.68 -5.31
CA VAL A 35 2.90 -6.17 -6.00
C VAL A 35 2.49 -5.02 -6.88
N GLY A 36 3.03 -3.84 -6.64
CA GLY A 36 2.66 -2.66 -7.41
C GLY A 36 3.66 -1.53 -7.27
N ILE A 37 3.36 -0.42 -7.92
CA ILE A 37 4.17 0.79 -7.88
C ILE A 37 3.42 1.85 -7.08
N ILE A 38 4.12 2.52 -6.17
CA ILE A 38 3.57 3.71 -5.51
C ILE A 38 4.02 4.93 -6.31
N PRO A 39 3.11 5.67 -6.98
CA PRO A 39 3.49 6.86 -7.74
C PRO A 39 3.83 8.03 -6.83
N ALA A 40 3.09 8.21 -5.74
CA ALA A 40 3.31 9.28 -4.76
C ALA A 40 2.65 8.94 -3.43
N VAL A 41 3.11 9.62 -2.37
CA VAL A 41 2.54 9.56 -1.02
C VAL A 41 2.13 10.97 -0.62
N PHE A 42 0.87 11.13 -0.21
CA PHE A 42 0.29 12.41 0.20
C PHE A 42 0.06 12.41 1.71
N GLU A 43 0.23 13.58 2.33
CA GLU A 43 -0.12 13.79 3.73
C GLU A 43 -1.25 14.81 3.82
N MET A 44 -2.29 14.45 4.57
CA MET A 44 -3.47 15.28 4.83
C MET A 44 -3.53 15.63 6.31
N ASP A 45 -3.72 16.92 6.60
CA ASP A 45 -4.04 17.40 7.94
C ASP A 45 -5.55 17.31 8.18
N LEU A 46 -5.95 16.53 9.18
CA LEU A 46 -7.35 16.31 9.59
C LEU A 46 -7.67 17.03 10.91
N CYS A 47 -7.20 18.27 11.06
CA CYS A 47 -7.51 19.23 12.14
C CYS A 47 -7.21 18.74 13.58
N SER A 48 -6.63 17.55 13.73
CA SER A 48 -6.35 16.85 15.00
C SER A 48 -5.47 15.61 14.83
N SER A 49 -5.34 15.11 13.60
CA SER A 49 -4.47 13.98 13.23
C SER A 49 -3.92 14.20 11.82
N SER A 50 -2.77 13.60 11.52
CA SER A 50 -2.25 13.56 10.14
C SER A 50 -2.48 12.16 9.59
N LEU A 51 -3.11 12.08 8.42
CA LEU A 51 -3.25 10.83 7.67
C LEU A 51 -2.32 10.89 6.47
N ALA A 52 -1.53 9.84 6.27
CA ALA A 52 -0.77 9.68 5.04
C ALA A 52 -1.48 8.64 4.17
N GLU A 53 -1.61 8.91 2.89
CA GLU A 53 -2.25 8.05 1.92
C GLU A 53 -1.43 7.92 0.63
N ALA A 54 -1.64 6.82 -0.08
CA ALA A 54 -1.03 6.56 -1.37
C ALA A 54 -1.94 5.67 -2.21
N SER A 55 -1.77 5.70 -3.53
CA SER A 55 -2.29 4.64 -4.40
C SER A 55 -1.21 3.60 -4.64
N LEU A 56 -1.61 2.35 -4.84
CA LEU A 56 -0.73 1.28 -5.31
C LEU A 56 -1.19 0.85 -6.70
N ASP A 57 -0.38 1.14 -7.70
CA ASP A 57 -0.65 0.76 -9.08
C ASP A 57 -0.27 -0.72 -9.25
N VAL A 58 -1.28 -1.59 -9.19
CA VAL A 58 -1.13 -3.04 -9.37
C VAL A 58 -1.50 -3.41 -10.80
N GLU A 59 -0.52 -3.83 -11.59
CA GLU A 59 -0.76 -4.24 -12.97
C GLU A 59 -1.72 -5.44 -13.04
N ASN A 60 -2.68 -5.39 -13.96
CA ASN A 60 -3.61 -6.48 -14.29
C ASN A 60 -4.54 -6.96 -13.15
N MET A 61 -4.73 -6.18 -12.07
CA MET A 61 -5.63 -6.56 -10.97
C MET A 61 -7.10 -6.16 -11.20
N GLY A 62 -7.37 -5.24 -12.13
CA GLY A 62 -8.73 -4.79 -12.46
C GLY A 62 -9.44 -4.07 -11.30
N CYS A 63 -8.69 -3.56 -10.34
CA CYS A 63 -9.17 -2.77 -9.21
C CYS A 63 -8.17 -1.67 -8.88
N ASP A 64 -8.68 -0.58 -8.30
CA ASP A 64 -7.82 0.44 -7.69
C ASP A 64 -7.45 -0.01 -6.28
N VAL A 65 -6.21 0.26 -5.88
CA VAL A 65 -5.72 -0.02 -4.54
C VAL A 65 -5.33 1.28 -3.87
N SER A 66 -6.04 1.63 -2.81
CA SER A 66 -5.70 2.76 -1.95
C SER A 66 -5.05 2.27 -0.66
N LEU A 67 -4.02 2.98 -0.21
CA LEU A 67 -3.26 2.73 1.00
C LEU A 67 -3.46 3.90 1.96
N THR A 68 -3.77 3.61 3.22
CA THR A 68 -3.86 4.60 4.30
C THR A 68 -2.99 4.19 5.47
N MET A 69 -2.09 5.07 5.89
CA MET A 69 -1.16 4.80 7.00
C MET A 69 -1.76 5.34 8.29
N HIS A 70 -2.35 4.44 9.09
CA HIS A 70 -2.91 4.73 10.41
C HIS A 70 -1.86 4.59 11.52
N GLU A 71 -2.17 4.99 12.75
CA GLU A 71 -1.19 4.93 13.85
C GLU A 71 -0.71 3.50 14.19
N GLN A 72 -1.52 2.47 13.93
CA GLN A 72 -1.25 1.08 14.34
C GLN A 72 -1.19 0.07 13.19
N PHE A 73 -1.67 0.42 11.99
CA PHE A 73 -1.80 -0.49 10.88
C PHE A 73 -1.74 0.23 9.52
N LEU A 74 -1.44 -0.53 8.47
CA LEU A 74 -1.67 -0.13 7.09
C LEU A 74 -3.08 -0.56 6.68
N GLY A 75 -3.92 0.41 6.32
CA GLY A 75 -5.20 0.18 5.68
C GLY A 75 -5.00 0.03 4.18
N ILE A 76 -5.61 -1.00 3.60
CA ILE A 76 -5.62 -1.25 2.17
C ILE A 76 -7.07 -1.36 1.73
N HIS A 77 -7.46 -0.55 0.76
CA HIS A 77 -8.80 -0.59 0.18
C HIS A 77 -8.70 -1.03 -1.27
N LEU A 78 -9.26 -2.21 -1.56
CA LEU A 78 -9.43 -2.70 -2.92
C LEU A 78 -10.78 -2.22 -3.45
N LEU A 79 -10.77 -1.41 -4.50
CA LEU A 79 -11.95 -0.80 -5.09
C LEU A 79 -12.18 -1.37 -6.49
N PHE A 80 -13.28 -2.10 -6.66
CA PHE A 80 -13.65 -2.68 -7.94
C PHE A 80 -14.72 -1.83 -8.59
N PHE A 81 -14.51 -1.50 -9.85
CA PHE A 81 -15.43 -0.70 -10.66
C PHE A 81 -16.02 -1.57 -11.77
N ARG A 82 -17.24 -1.26 -12.17
CA ARG A 82 -17.81 -1.85 -13.39
C ARG A 82 -16.95 -1.38 -14.59
N GLN A 83 -16.71 -2.29 -15.54
CA GLN A 83 -15.85 -2.00 -16.70
C GLN A 83 -16.28 -0.72 -17.42
N ASN A 84 -15.32 0.16 -17.66
CA ASN A 84 -15.48 1.45 -18.35
C ASN A 84 -16.48 2.41 -17.67
N THR A 85 -16.72 2.28 -16.37
CA THR A 85 -17.51 3.24 -15.59
C THR A 85 -16.81 3.60 -14.29
N GLU A 86 -17.23 4.70 -13.68
CA GLU A 86 -16.84 5.09 -12.31
C GLU A 86 -17.76 4.46 -11.25
N GLU A 87 -18.63 3.51 -11.64
CA GLU A 87 -19.55 2.85 -10.73
C GLU A 87 -18.78 1.81 -9.91
N GLN A 88 -18.50 2.14 -8.65
CA GLN A 88 -17.93 1.21 -7.68
C GLN A 88 -18.96 0.09 -7.40
N ILE A 89 -18.56 -1.15 -7.67
CA ILE A 89 -19.42 -2.33 -7.50
C ILE A 89 -19.08 -3.13 -6.25
N LEU A 90 -17.81 -3.13 -5.83
CA LEU A 90 -17.35 -3.81 -4.63
C LEU A 90 -16.20 -3.04 -3.98
N SER A 91 -16.14 -3.08 -2.66
CA SER A 91 -14.98 -2.64 -1.91
C SER A 91 -14.61 -3.68 -0.86
N PHE A 92 -13.31 -3.93 -0.72
CA PHE A 92 -12.79 -4.82 0.31
C PHE A 92 -11.74 -4.07 1.12
N PRO A 93 -12.02 -3.77 2.41
CA PRO A 93 -11.02 -3.26 3.33
C PRO A 93 -10.12 -4.42 3.79
N TRP A 94 -8.84 -4.14 3.91
CA TRP A 94 -7.84 -5.06 4.43
C TRP A 94 -6.87 -4.32 5.32
N GLU A 95 -6.86 -4.70 6.59
CA GLU A 95 -5.99 -4.10 7.60
C GLU A 95 -4.82 -5.03 7.91
N ILE A 96 -3.60 -4.49 7.80
CA ILE A 96 -2.36 -5.16 8.15
C ILE A 96 -1.74 -4.44 9.35
N PRO A 97 -1.79 -5.01 10.57
CA PRO A 97 -1.06 -4.47 11.72
C PRO A 97 0.42 -4.36 11.39
N TYR A 98 1.08 -3.29 11.84
CA TYR A 98 2.50 -3.07 11.54
C TYR A 98 3.43 -4.18 12.04
N SER A 99 3.03 -4.91 13.07
CA SER A 99 3.74 -6.08 13.58
C SER A 99 3.70 -7.31 12.64
N LEU A 100 2.83 -7.29 11.64
CA LEU A 100 2.62 -8.37 10.66
C LEU A 100 2.90 -7.90 9.23
N LEU A 101 3.25 -6.63 9.05
CA LEU A 101 3.55 -6.02 7.76
C LEU A 101 4.97 -6.37 7.34
N GLN A 102 5.10 -6.93 6.14
CA GLN A 102 6.38 -7.06 5.45
C GLN A 102 6.35 -6.26 4.15
N LEU A 103 7.46 -5.59 3.86
CA LEU A 103 7.66 -4.80 2.66
C LEU A 103 9.00 -5.14 2.05
N ASP A 104 8.99 -5.45 0.77
CA ASP A 104 10.19 -5.77 0.00
C ASP A 104 10.19 -4.94 -1.29
N LEU A 105 11.36 -4.43 -1.69
CA LEU A 105 11.53 -3.89 -3.04
C LEU A 105 11.59 -5.07 -4.01
N VAL A 106 10.81 -5.01 -5.08
CA VAL A 106 10.89 -6.01 -6.14
C VAL A 106 12.06 -5.62 -7.03
N PRO A 107 13.11 -6.47 -7.16
CA PRO A 107 14.21 -6.18 -8.06
C PRO A 107 13.66 -5.99 -9.46
N LYS A 108 14.11 -4.96 -10.19
CA LYS A 108 13.95 -4.96 -11.65
C LYS A 108 14.62 -6.23 -12.15
N THR A 109 13.86 -7.17 -12.69
CA THR A 109 14.43 -8.15 -13.61
C THR A 109 15.08 -7.35 -14.72
N MET A 110 16.41 -7.34 -14.74
CA MET A 110 17.15 -6.97 -15.95
C MET A 110 16.89 -8.10 -16.94
N ASP A 111 15.80 -7.99 -17.69
CA ASP A 111 15.63 -8.80 -18.88
C ASP A 111 16.70 -8.35 -19.89
N ALA A 112 17.68 -9.22 -20.12
CA ALA A 112 18.56 -9.24 -21.28
C ALA A 112 18.82 -10.70 -21.66
#